data_AF-A0AAQ4F802-F1
#
_entry.id   AF-A0AAQ4F802-F1
#
_cell.length_a   1.000
_cell.length_b   1.000
_cell.length_c   1.000
_cell.angle_alpha   90.00
_cell.angle_beta   90.00
_cell.angle_gamma   90.00
#
_symmetry.space_group_name_H-M   'P 1'
#
loop_
_entity.id
_entity.type
_entity.pdbx_description
1 polymer ?
#
loop_
_entity_poly.entity_id
_entity_poly.type
_entity_poly.pdbx_seq_one_letter_code
_entity_poly.pdbx_strand_id
1 'polypeptide(L)'
;MFFQSRSSRDNMWHEARKQERKIRGMLVDLKKRAERRKEFYERIKQDPAQFLQLHGRRCKIHIDLAIAQQADSPATMMPWQGNRDVMIDRFDVRAHLDAIPDHKPSDDVPVLSEEQKEEERQINYERYRTLVQNDFLGVSEDKFLHQIFLEERYGPVGKPIGTTEEEKKKCVSVLAFCSKAARQDQASVVPEHMGGQ
;
A
#
# COMPACT_ATOMS: atom_id res chain seq x y z
N MET A 1 -32.66 32.97 45.84
CA MET A 1 -31.82 31.79 46.12
C MET A 1 -31.18 31.33 44.80
N PHE A 2 -29.94 31.74 44.50
CA PHE A 2 -29.19 31.29 43.31
C PHE A 2 -27.88 30.64 43.76
N PHE A 3 -27.94 29.39 44.20
CA PHE A 3 -26.76 28.64 44.62
C PHE A 3 -26.90 27.14 44.32
N GLN A 4 -27.36 26.78 43.12
CA GLN A 4 -27.37 25.38 42.65
C GLN A 4 -26.99 25.32 41.16
N SER A 5 -25.76 25.71 40.81
CA SER A 5 -25.24 25.54 39.43
C SER A 5 -23.70 25.37 39.34
N ARG A 6 -22.97 25.53 40.45
CA ARG A 6 -21.50 25.36 40.45
C ARG A 6 -21.04 23.89 40.51
N SER A 7 -21.80 23.03 41.19
CA SER A 7 -21.39 21.63 41.47
C SER A 7 -21.18 20.77 40.22
N SER A 8 -22.08 20.83 39.22
CA SER A 8 -21.93 20.00 38.00
C SER A 8 -20.77 20.43 37.09
N ARG A 9 -20.42 21.72 37.07
CA ARG A 9 -19.31 22.23 36.24
C ARG A 9 -17.95 21.87 36.84
N ASP A 10 -17.83 21.89 38.17
CA ASP A 10 -16.61 21.45 38.86
C ASP A 10 -16.41 19.94 38.69
N ASN A 11 -17.48 19.12 38.77
CA ASN A 11 -17.43 17.69 38.47
C ASN A 11 -17.02 17.40 37.01
N MET A 12 -17.59 18.10 36.03
CA MET A 12 -17.16 17.98 34.62
C MET A 12 -15.70 18.36 34.42
N TRP A 13 -15.21 19.38 35.13
CA TRP A 13 -13.81 19.78 35.07
C TRP A 13 -12.87 18.73 35.66
N HIS A 14 -13.25 18.11 36.78
CA HIS A 14 -12.50 17.01 37.37
C HIS A 14 -12.48 15.77 36.46
N GLU A 15 -13.60 15.44 35.81
CA GLU A 15 -13.67 14.35 34.83
C GLU A 15 -12.82 14.64 33.59
N ALA A 16 -12.89 15.85 33.04
CA ALA A 16 -12.06 16.27 31.91
C ALA A 16 -10.56 16.15 32.23
N ARG A 17 -10.12 16.58 33.43
CA ARG A 17 -8.72 16.41 33.87
C ARG A 17 -8.34 14.96 34.10
N LYS A 18 -9.27 14.10 34.51
CA LYS A 18 -9.04 12.65 34.63
C LYS A 18 -8.83 12.02 33.25
N GLN A 19 -9.63 12.40 32.25
CA GLN A 19 -9.44 11.96 30.87
C GLN A 19 -8.12 12.48 30.29
N GLU A 20 -7.77 13.73 30.54
CA GLU A 20 -6.51 14.31 30.08
C GLU A 20 -5.29 13.55 30.63
N ARG A 21 -5.29 13.22 31.93
CA ARG A 21 -4.24 12.39 32.53
C ARG A 21 -4.17 10.99 31.89
N LYS A 22 -5.31 10.38 31.60
CA LYS A 22 -5.39 9.07 30.93
C LYS A 22 -4.82 9.12 29.52
N ILE A 23 -5.16 10.15 28.73
CA ILE A 23 -4.66 10.35 27.36
C ILE A 23 -3.14 10.60 27.38
N ARG A 24 -2.64 11.43 28.29
CA ARG A 24 -1.19 11.67 28.45
C ARG A 24 -0.43 10.38 28.79
N GLY A 25 -0.99 9.54 29.68
CA GLY A 25 -0.43 8.22 29.97
C GLY A 25 -0.38 7.33 28.73
N MET A 26 -1.49 7.22 28.00
CA MET A 26 -1.54 6.45 26.74
C MET A 26 -0.54 6.94 25.70
N LEU A 27 -0.36 8.26 25.56
CA LEU A 27 0.59 8.84 24.61
C LEU A 27 2.04 8.46 24.95
N VAL A 28 2.41 8.54 26.24
CA VAL A 28 3.75 8.13 26.71
C VAL A 28 3.97 6.65 26.48
N ASP A 29 2.97 5.81 26.74
CA ASP A 29 3.05 4.37 26.52
C ASP A 29 3.15 4.01 25.03
N LEU A 30 2.43 4.72 24.15
CA LEU A 30 2.56 4.57 22.71
C LEU A 30 3.95 4.96 22.23
N LYS A 31 4.50 6.08 22.75
CA LYS A 31 5.87 6.51 22.44
C LYS A 31 6.90 5.47 22.89
N LYS A 32 6.84 5.02 24.15
CA LYS A 32 7.74 3.97 24.67
C LYS A 32 7.59 2.64 23.94
N ARG A 33 6.37 2.29 23.51
CA ARG A 33 6.11 1.08 22.70
C ARG A 33 6.69 1.24 21.29
N ALA A 34 6.60 2.42 20.69
CA ALA A 34 7.21 2.72 19.40
C ALA A 34 8.75 2.69 19.48
N GLU A 35 9.34 3.25 20.54
CA GLU A 35 10.78 3.21 20.79
C GLU A 35 11.28 1.78 20.97
N ARG A 36 10.61 0.95 21.79
CA ARG A 36 10.98 -0.48 21.93
C ARG A 36 10.86 -1.25 20.61
N ARG A 37 9.84 -0.97 19.78
CA ARG A 37 9.73 -1.57 18.45
C ARG A 37 10.88 -1.14 17.56
N LYS A 38 11.23 0.15 17.58
CA LYS A 38 12.36 0.70 16.81
C LYS A 38 13.67 0.05 17.25
N GLU A 39 13.93 -0.04 18.55
CA GLU A 39 15.12 -0.72 19.11
C GLU A 39 15.16 -2.19 18.74
N PHE A 40 14.02 -2.89 18.83
CA PHE A 40 13.92 -4.28 18.39
C PHE A 40 14.28 -4.42 16.91
N TYR A 41 13.64 -3.63 16.03
CA TYR A 41 13.91 -3.64 14.60
C TYR A 41 15.36 -3.29 14.30
N GLU A 42 15.93 -2.23 14.87
CA GLU A 42 17.34 -1.86 14.66
C GLU A 42 18.32 -2.94 15.16
N ARG A 43 17.97 -3.67 16.24
CA ARG A 43 18.79 -4.80 16.72
C ARG A 43 18.73 -6.02 15.81
N ILE A 44 17.59 -6.28 15.17
CA ILE A 44 17.40 -7.41 14.23
C ILE A 44 17.61 -7.02 12.77
N LYS A 45 17.82 -5.73 12.49
CA LYS A 45 18.13 -5.19 11.17
C LYS A 45 19.53 -5.65 10.81
N GLN A 46 19.58 -6.88 10.31
CA GLN A 46 20.76 -7.40 9.66
C GLN A 46 21.06 -6.53 8.44
N ASP A 47 22.34 -6.47 8.08
CA ASP A 47 22.79 -5.74 6.90
C ASP A 47 21.95 -6.18 5.68
N PRO A 48 21.38 -5.26 4.89
CA PRO A 48 20.67 -5.62 3.66
C PRO A 48 21.48 -6.51 2.72
N ALA A 49 22.82 -6.43 2.78
CA ALA A 49 23.71 -7.32 2.04
C ALA A 49 23.78 -8.76 2.59
N GLN A 50 23.34 -8.99 3.83
CA GLN A 50 23.24 -10.31 4.47
C GLN A 50 21.93 -11.04 4.17
N PHE A 51 20.94 -10.38 3.55
CA PHE A 51 19.77 -11.10 3.05
C PHE A 51 20.19 -12.13 1.99
N LEU A 52 19.43 -13.23 1.91
CA LEU A 52 19.60 -14.21 0.84
C LEU A 52 19.38 -13.51 -0.51
N GLN A 53 20.47 -13.22 -1.22
CA GLN A 53 20.41 -12.64 -2.55
C GLN A 53 20.32 -13.77 -3.58
N LEU A 54 19.19 -13.86 -4.27
CA LEU A 54 19.00 -14.79 -5.38
C LEU A 54 19.58 -14.19 -6.66
N HIS A 55 20.74 -14.68 -7.07
CA HIS A 55 21.38 -14.29 -8.33
C HIS A 55 21.12 -15.35 -9.40
N GLY A 56 20.47 -14.98 -10.50
CA GLY A 56 20.27 -15.87 -11.64
C GLY A 56 21.54 -16.03 -12.48
N ARG A 57 22.12 -17.23 -12.54
CA ARG A 57 23.12 -17.60 -13.55
C ARG A 57 22.49 -18.59 -14.53
N ARG A 58 22.85 -18.47 -15.82
CA ARG A 58 22.50 -19.50 -16.81
C ARG A 58 23.14 -20.82 -16.37
N CYS A 59 22.33 -21.78 -15.95
CA CYS A 59 22.76 -23.14 -15.66
C CYS A 59 22.22 -24.08 -16.73
N LYS A 60 22.99 -25.11 -17.07
CA LYS A 60 22.53 -26.19 -17.95
C LYS A 60 21.69 -27.14 -17.09
N ILE A 61 20.39 -27.21 -17.37
CA ILE A 61 19.47 -28.12 -16.67
C ILE A 61 19.79 -29.53 -17.16
N HIS A 62 20.24 -30.39 -16.24
CA HIS A 62 20.43 -31.82 -16.51
C HIS A 62 19.17 -32.52 -16.04
N ILE A 63 18.26 -32.79 -16.98
CA ILE A 63 17.04 -33.54 -16.71
C ILE A 63 17.40 -35.02 -16.85
N ASP A 64 17.37 -35.76 -15.75
CA ASP A 64 17.41 -37.21 -15.78
C ASP A 64 16.07 -37.71 -16.34
N LEU A 65 16.10 -38.40 -17.48
CA LEU A 65 14.89 -38.91 -18.13
C LEU A 65 14.09 -39.84 -17.23
N ALA A 66 14.74 -40.64 -16.38
CA ALA A 66 14.03 -41.54 -15.48
C ALA A 66 13.27 -40.78 -14.40
N ILE A 67 13.89 -39.72 -13.85
CA ILE A 67 13.26 -38.85 -12.84
C ILE A 67 12.13 -38.03 -13.47
N ALA A 68 12.32 -37.51 -14.68
CA ALA A 68 11.28 -36.78 -15.40
C ALA A 68 10.05 -37.66 -15.69
N GLN A 69 10.26 -38.88 -16.18
CA GLN A 69 9.18 -39.85 -16.41
C GLN A 69 8.44 -40.26 -15.13
N GLN A 70 9.15 -40.34 -14.00
CA GLN A 70 8.53 -40.60 -12.70
C GLN A 70 7.72 -39.41 -12.18
N ALA A 71 8.21 -38.18 -12.40
CA ALA A 71 7.49 -36.96 -12.06
C ALA A 71 6.20 -36.81 -12.89
N ASP A 72 6.22 -37.18 -14.16
CA ASP A 72 5.05 -37.16 -15.07
C ASP A 72 4.11 -38.36 -14.89
N SER A 73 4.39 -39.25 -13.93
CA SER A 73 3.55 -40.41 -13.65
C SER A 73 2.14 -40.00 -13.20
N PRO A 74 1.08 -40.72 -13.62
CA PRO A 74 -0.29 -40.48 -13.13
C PRO A 74 -0.46 -40.73 -11.63
N ALA A 75 0.55 -41.30 -10.95
CA ALA A 75 0.58 -41.39 -9.49
C ALA A 75 0.94 -40.05 -8.82
N THR A 76 1.73 -39.22 -9.51
CA THR A 76 2.22 -37.91 -9.03
C THR A 76 1.37 -36.77 -9.58
N MET A 77 0.84 -36.92 -10.80
CA MET A 77 0.07 -35.91 -11.51
C MET A 77 -1.43 -36.18 -11.48
N MET A 78 -2.25 -35.13 -11.34
CA MET A 78 -3.71 -35.20 -11.40
C MET A 78 -4.30 -34.05 -12.25
N PRO A 79 -5.46 -34.23 -12.89
CA PRO A 79 -6.09 -33.16 -13.66
C PRO A 79 -6.59 -32.04 -12.75
N TRP A 80 -6.41 -30.79 -13.19
CA TRP A 80 -6.93 -29.60 -12.52
C TRP A 80 -8.46 -29.60 -12.57
N GLN A 81 -9.11 -29.29 -11.44
CA GLN A 81 -10.57 -29.33 -11.35
C GLN A 81 -11.26 -28.36 -12.31
N GLY A 82 -10.68 -27.18 -12.53
CA GLY A 82 -11.23 -26.16 -13.43
C GLY A 82 -10.91 -26.39 -14.92
N ASN A 83 -9.93 -27.23 -15.23
CA ASN A 83 -9.55 -27.55 -16.61
C ASN A 83 -8.79 -28.88 -16.65
N ARG A 84 -9.43 -29.92 -17.22
CA ARG A 84 -8.84 -31.27 -17.28
C ARG A 84 -7.65 -31.40 -18.22
N ASP A 85 -7.41 -30.43 -19.09
CA ASP A 85 -6.24 -30.41 -19.98
C ASP A 85 -4.97 -29.94 -19.25
N VAL A 86 -5.12 -29.35 -18.06
CA VAL A 86 -4.01 -28.90 -17.22
C VAL A 86 -3.75 -29.93 -16.13
N MET A 87 -2.57 -30.54 -16.15
CA MET A 87 -2.13 -31.46 -15.10
C MET A 87 -1.42 -30.67 -13.99
N ILE A 88 -1.74 -30.97 -12.73
CA ILE A 88 -1.09 -30.42 -11.54
C ILE A 88 -0.53 -31.54 -10.66
N ASP A 89 0.50 -31.25 -9.88
CA ASP A 89 1.04 -32.19 -8.90
C ASP A 89 -0.05 -32.52 -7.86
N ARG A 90 -0.19 -33.78 -7.49
CA ARG A 90 -1.13 -34.26 -6.48
C ARG A 90 -0.88 -33.65 -5.10
N PHE A 91 0.35 -33.21 -4.82
CA PHE A 91 0.74 -32.51 -3.60
C PHE A 91 0.67 -30.98 -3.74
N ASP A 92 0.32 -30.46 -4.92
CA ASP A 92 0.07 -29.05 -5.11
C ASP A 92 -1.13 -28.62 -4.24
N VAL A 93 -0.97 -27.55 -3.46
CA VAL A 93 -2.02 -27.02 -2.56
C VAL A 93 -3.33 -26.79 -3.30
N ARG A 94 -3.25 -26.45 -4.59
CA ARG A 94 -4.40 -26.21 -5.42
C ARG A 94 -5.31 -27.46 -5.57
N ALA A 95 -4.77 -28.68 -5.46
CA ALA A 95 -5.56 -29.92 -5.49
C ALA A 95 -6.55 -30.05 -4.33
N HIS A 96 -6.35 -29.29 -3.25
CA HIS A 96 -7.20 -29.26 -2.06
C HIS A 96 -8.27 -28.16 -2.10
N LEU A 97 -8.35 -27.37 -3.17
CA LEU A 97 -9.44 -26.41 -3.35
C LEU A 97 -10.67 -27.15 -3.87
N ASP A 98 -11.86 -26.86 -3.33
CA ASP A 98 -13.07 -27.66 -3.60
C ASP A 98 -13.71 -27.39 -4.97
N ALA A 99 -13.64 -26.14 -5.45
CA ALA A 99 -13.87 -25.68 -6.82
C ALA A 99 -13.79 -24.15 -6.79
N ILE A 100 -12.99 -23.53 -7.66
CA ILE A 100 -13.00 -22.06 -7.81
C ILE A 100 -14.04 -21.75 -8.88
N PRO A 101 -15.18 -21.09 -8.55
CA PRO A 101 -16.15 -20.70 -9.57
C PRO A 101 -15.49 -19.71 -10.53
N ASP A 102 -15.79 -19.84 -11.83
CA ASP A 102 -15.34 -18.87 -12.82
C ASP A 102 -15.80 -17.46 -12.40
N HIS A 103 -14.87 -16.52 -12.42
CA HIS A 103 -15.19 -15.12 -12.24
C HIS A 103 -16.05 -14.69 -13.43
N LYS A 104 -17.37 -14.70 -13.22
CA LYS A 104 -18.27 -13.95 -14.07
C LYS A 104 -18.06 -12.49 -13.67
N PRO A 105 -17.55 -11.62 -14.56
CA PRO A 105 -17.65 -10.20 -14.30
C PRO A 105 -19.13 -9.94 -14.07
N SER A 106 -19.51 -9.57 -12.85
CA SER A 106 -20.86 -9.14 -12.60
C SER A 106 -21.06 -7.91 -13.47
N ASP A 107 -22.06 -7.94 -14.35
CA ASP A 107 -22.55 -6.72 -15.02
C ASP A 107 -22.96 -5.66 -13.98
N ASP A 108 -23.16 -6.07 -12.73
CA ASP A 108 -23.13 -5.24 -11.54
C ASP A 108 -21.69 -4.81 -11.23
N VAL A 109 -21.16 -3.86 -12.01
CA VAL A 109 -20.20 -2.92 -11.43
C VAL A 109 -20.97 -2.25 -10.29
N PRO A 110 -20.56 -2.40 -9.01
CA PRO A 110 -21.26 -1.75 -7.92
C PRO A 110 -21.32 -0.27 -8.26
N VAL A 111 -22.52 0.30 -8.40
CA VAL A 111 -22.67 1.74 -8.56
C VAL A 111 -22.17 2.35 -7.25
N LEU A 112 -20.90 2.73 -7.25
CA LEU A 112 -20.25 3.34 -6.11
C LEU A 112 -21.02 4.59 -5.74
N SER A 113 -21.26 4.79 -4.44
CA SER A 113 -21.77 6.08 -3.96
C SER A 113 -20.79 7.19 -4.35
N GLU A 114 -21.24 8.44 -4.38
CA GLU A 114 -20.34 9.57 -4.66
C GLU A 114 -19.18 9.65 -3.66
N GLU A 115 -19.41 9.24 -2.41
CA GLU A 115 -18.37 9.13 -1.38
C GLU A 115 -17.35 8.03 -1.73
N GLN A 116 -17.82 6.86 -2.15
CA GLN A 116 -16.95 5.75 -2.56
C GLN A 116 -16.15 6.07 -3.84
N LYS A 117 -16.73 6.83 -4.77
CA LYS A 117 -16.01 7.31 -5.97
C LYS A 117 -14.90 8.30 -5.60
N GLU A 118 -15.13 9.16 -4.62
CA GLU A 118 -14.11 10.10 -4.12
C GLU A 118 -12.98 9.34 -3.40
N GLU A 119 -13.33 8.34 -2.57
CA GLU A 119 -12.35 7.46 -1.94
C GLU A 119 -11.52 6.70 -2.97
N GLU A 120 -12.15 6.14 -3.99
CA GLU A 120 -11.47 5.43 -5.07
C GLU A 120 -10.52 6.36 -5.83
N ARG A 121 -10.93 7.61 -6.12
CA ARG A 121 -10.04 8.62 -6.70
C ARG A 121 -8.82 8.87 -5.82
N GLN A 122 -9.01 9.01 -4.51
CA GLN A 122 -7.91 9.24 -3.58
C GLN A 122 -6.96 8.04 -3.52
N ILE A 123 -7.50 6.82 -3.48
CA ILE A 123 -6.72 5.58 -3.51
C ILE A 123 -5.93 5.48 -4.81
N ASN A 124 -6.55 5.83 -5.93
CA ASN A 124 -5.92 5.76 -7.24
C ASN A 124 -4.78 6.79 -7.35
N TYR A 125 -4.95 7.98 -6.77
CA TYR A 125 -3.87 8.95 -6.65
C TYR A 125 -2.70 8.41 -5.82
N GLU A 126 -2.96 7.84 -4.64
CA GLU A 126 -1.86 7.27 -3.82
C GLU A 126 -1.18 6.08 -4.53
N ARG A 127 -1.92 5.29 -5.32
CA ARG A 127 -1.38 4.20 -6.14
C ARG A 127 -0.37 4.71 -7.19
N TYR A 128 -0.66 5.85 -7.81
CA TYR A 128 0.19 6.41 -8.88
C TYR A 128 1.05 7.60 -8.42
N ARG A 129 1.05 7.91 -7.12
CA ARG A 129 1.69 9.10 -6.56
C ARG A 129 3.14 9.27 -7.03
N THR A 130 3.92 8.20 -6.96
CA THR A 130 5.34 8.22 -7.34
C THR A 130 5.52 8.51 -8.83
N LEU A 131 4.67 7.96 -9.70
CA LEU A 131 4.74 8.21 -11.13
C LEU A 131 4.41 9.68 -11.44
N VAL A 132 3.36 10.22 -10.82
CA VAL A 132 2.98 11.63 -10.97
C VAL A 132 4.08 12.57 -10.48
N GLN A 133 4.72 12.25 -9.35
CA GLN A 133 5.84 13.02 -8.82
C GLN A 133 7.08 12.96 -9.74
N ASN A 134 7.40 11.78 -10.26
CA ASN A 134 8.55 11.60 -11.16
C ASN A 134 8.35 12.33 -12.49
N ASP A 135 7.14 12.26 -13.06
CA ASP A 135 6.77 12.97 -14.27
C ASP A 135 6.88 14.49 -14.08
N PHE A 136 6.33 15.01 -12.98
CA PHE A 136 6.47 16.43 -12.62
C PHE A 136 7.93 16.88 -12.44
N LEU A 137 8.77 16.03 -11.86
CA LEU A 137 10.20 16.32 -11.65
C LEU A 137 11.07 16.02 -12.89
N GLY A 138 10.49 15.50 -13.98
CA GLY A 138 11.21 15.10 -15.18
C GLY A 138 12.23 13.97 -14.93
N VAL A 139 11.98 13.13 -13.93
CA VAL A 139 12.82 11.97 -13.63
C VAL A 139 12.47 10.86 -14.62
N SER A 140 13.40 10.52 -15.50
CA SER A 140 13.21 9.41 -16.43
C SER A 140 13.10 8.06 -15.69
N GLU A 141 12.31 7.15 -16.24
CA GLU A 141 12.08 5.82 -15.68
C GLU A 141 13.40 5.09 -15.38
N ASP A 142 14.35 5.05 -16.33
CA ASP A 142 15.67 4.43 -16.14
C ASP A 142 16.43 4.93 -14.91
N LYS A 143 16.35 6.23 -14.62
CA LYS A 143 17.04 6.83 -13.46
C LYS A 143 16.38 6.38 -12.16
N PHE A 144 15.05 6.37 -12.14
CA PHE A 144 14.29 5.96 -10.97
C PHE A 144 14.42 4.45 -10.69
N LEU A 145 14.40 3.61 -11.74
CA LEU A 145 14.67 2.18 -11.63
C LEU A 145 16.11 1.91 -11.14
N HIS A 146 17.09 2.66 -11.63
CA HIS A 146 18.45 2.56 -11.12
C HIS A 146 18.55 2.96 -9.65
N GLN A 147 17.82 3.99 -9.22
CA GLN A 147 17.71 4.37 -7.82
C GLN A 147 17.10 3.24 -6.98
N ILE A 148 15.98 2.64 -7.41
CA ILE A 148 15.36 1.49 -6.72
C ILE A 148 16.36 0.35 -6.59
N PHE A 149 17.06 0.01 -7.67
CA PHE A 149 18.09 -1.04 -7.65
C PHE A 149 19.19 -0.78 -6.62
N LEU A 150 19.67 0.46 -6.50
CA LEU A 150 20.66 0.82 -5.49
C LEU A 150 20.08 0.78 -4.07
N GLU A 151 18.84 1.26 -3.88
CA GLU A 151 18.15 1.24 -2.58
C GLU A 151 17.86 -0.18 -2.09
N GLU A 152 17.47 -1.10 -2.98
CA GLU A 152 17.26 -2.51 -2.63
C GLU A 152 18.57 -3.21 -2.27
N ARG A 153 19.66 -2.87 -2.97
CA ARG A 153 20.96 -3.54 -2.80
C ARG A 153 21.78 -3.02 -1.63
N TYR A 154 21.69 -1.72 -1.34
CA TYR A 154 22.53 -1.04 -0.34
C TYR A 154 21.73 -0.34 0.75
N GLY A 155 20.40 -0.43 0.72
CA GLY A 155 19.51 0.36 1.56
C GLY A 155 19.35 1.79 1.04
N PRO A 156 18.45 2.59 1.63
CA PRO A 156 18.16 3.94 1.19
C PRO A 156 19.42 4.82 1.21
N VAL A 157 19.97 5.13 0.04
CA VAL A 157 21.16 5.99 -0.08
C VAL A 157 20.70 7.44 0.06
N GLY A 158 20.86 8.01 1.25
CA GLY A 158 20.75 9.47 1.44
C GLY A 158 19.37 10.05 1.73
N LYS A 159 18.53 9.39 2.52
CA LYS A 159 17.53 10.15 3.32
C LYS A 159 18.15 10.47 4.67
N PRO A 160 18.63 11.71 4.95
CA PRO A 160 18.76 12.11 6.33
C PRO A 160 17.39 11.89 6.97
N ILE A 161 17.38 11.14 8.07
CA ILE A 161 16.27 11.12 9.02
C ILE A 161 16.01 12.60 9.38
N GLY A 162 15.00 13.18 8.73
CA GLY A 162 14.76 14.63 8.75
C GLY A 162 15.15 15.32 7.44
N THR A 163 14.34 15.17 6.39
CA THR A 163 14.19 16.25 5.40
C THR A 163 13.73 17.47 6.17
N THR A 164 14.58 18.48 6.20
CA THR A 164 14.33 19.82 6.73
C THR A 164 12.90 20.27 6.43
N GLU A 165 12.24 20.87 7.41
CA GLU A 165 10.89 21.44 7.35
C GLU A 165 10.63 22.31 6.09
N GLU A 166 11.67 22.81 5.44
CA GLU A 166 11.60 23.62 4.24
C GLU A 166 11.22 22.85 2.96
N GLU A 167 11.70 21.61 2.78
CA GLU A 167 11.34 20.81 1.59
C GLU A 167 9.92 20.25 1.69
N LYS A 168 9.47 19.94 2.91
CA LYS A 168 8.06 19.60 3.16
C LYS A 168 7.14 20.77 2.85
N LYS A 169 7.50 22.02 3.20
CA LYS A 169 6.69 23.20 2.86
C LYS A 169 6.58 23.42 1.36
N LYS A 170 7.65 23.13 0.59
CA LYS A 170 7.66 23.24 -0.88
C LYS A 170 6.85 22.11 -1.54
N CYS A 171 6.93 20.88 -1.04
CA CYS A 171 6.08 19.79 -1.52
C CYS A 171 4.60 20.00 -1.14
N VAL A 172 4.31 20.50 0.07
CA VAL A 172 2.93 20.76 0.52
C VAL A 172 2.30 21.92 -0.25
N SER A 173 3.05 22.98 -0.55
CA SER A 173 2.55 24.10 -1.37
C SER A 173 2.29 23.70 -2.82
N VAL A 174 3.14 22.85 -3.40
CA VAL A 174 2.98 22.32 -4.77
C VAL A 174 1.84 21.29 -4.85
N LEU A 175 1.69 20.41 -3.84
CA LEU A 175 0.54 19.51 -3.74
C LEU A 175 -0.78 20.27 -3.59
N ALA A 176 -0.81 21.35 -2.80
CA ALA A 176 -1.98 22.22 -2.69
C ALA A 176 -2.29 22.95 -4.01
N PHE A 177 -1.28 23.26 -4.83
CA PHE A 177 -1.47 23.83 -6.16
C PHE A 177 -2.07 22.82 -7.14
N CYS A 178 -1.55 21.59 -7.18
CA CYS A 178 -2.06 20.52 -8.04
C CYS A 178 -3.50 20.13 -7.69
N SER A 179 -3.82 20.10 -6.39
CA SER A 179 -5.19 19.84 -5.88
C SER A 179 -6.19 20.95 -6.27
N LYS A 180 -5.73 22.20 -6.37
CA LYS A 180 -6.56 23.34 -6.78
C LYS A 180 -6.78 23.37 -8.29
N ALA A 181 -5.75 23.05 -9.08
CA ALA A 181 -5.86 22.93 -10.54
C ALA A 181 -6.90 21.85 -10.92
N ALA A 182 -6.85 20.68 -10.28
CA ALA A 182 -7.81 19.60 -10.50
C ALA A 182 -9.27 19.98 -10.12
N ARG A 183 -9.49 20.93 -9.21
CA ARG A 183 -10.82 21.47 -8.88
C ARG A 183 -11.29 22.54 -9.89
N GLN A 184 -10.37 23.23 -10.53
CA GLN A 184 -10.69 24.32 -11.45
C GLN A 184 -11.08 23.79 -12.84
N ASP A 185 -10.48 22.68 -13.27
CA ASP A 185 -10.84 22.01 -14.53
C ASP A 185 -12.21 21.31 -14.48
N GLN A 186 -12.76 21.03 -13.30
CA GLN A 186 -14.13 20.51 -13.15
C GLN A 186 -15.21 21.61 -13.21
N ALA A 187 -14.84 22.88 -13.03
CA ALA A 187 -15.79 24.00 -13.01
C ALA A 187 -16.03 24.62 -14.40
N SER A 188 -15.25 24.26 -15.42
CA SER A 188 -15.30 24.86 -16.77
C SER A 188 -16.06 24.03 -17.81
N VAL A 189 -16.54 22.83 -17.47
CA VAL A 189 -17.32 21.99 -18.40
C VAL A 189 -18.82 22.17 -18.16
N VAL A 190 -19.36 23.31 -18.61
CA VAL A 190 -20.82 23.47 -18.81
C VAL A 190 -21.10 23.19 -20.29
N PRO A 191 -21.96 22.22 -20.64
CA PRO A 191 -22.26 21.94 -22.04
C PRO A 191 -23.22 23.01 -22.58
N GLU A 192 -22.76 23.83 -23.53
CA GLU A 192 -23.63 24.68 -24.33
C GLU A 192 -24.60 23.79 -25.14
N HIS A 193 -25.89 23.84 -24.78
CA HIS A 193 -26.96 23.30 -25.60
C HIS A 193 -27.13 24.20 -26.84
N MET A 194 -26.60 23.75 -27.98
CA MET A 194 -26.94 24.26 -29.30
C MET A 194 -28.39 23.90 -29.63
N GLY A 195 -29.31 24.83 -29.36
CA GLY A 195 -30.64 24.85 -29.97
C GLY A 195 -30.52 25.36 -31.41
N GLY A 196 -30.75 24.47 -32.37
CA GLY A 196 -30.81 24.79 -33.79
C GLY A 196 -32.03 24.15 -34.44
N GLN A 197 -33.02 25.00 -34.69
CA GLN A 197 -34.17 24.95 -35.64
C GLN A 197 -34.80 23.61 -36.00
#